data_AF-A9U8C8-F1
#
_entry.id   AF-A9U8C8-F1
#
_cell.length_a   1.000
_cell.length_b   1.000
_cell.length_c   1.000
_cell.angle_alpha   90.00
_cell.angle_beta   90.00
_cell.angle_gamma   90.00
#
_symmetry.space_group_name_H-M   'P 1'
#
loop_
_entity.id
_entity.type
_entity.pdbx_description
1 polymer ?
#
loop_
_entity_poly.entity_id
_entity_poly.type
_entity_poly.pdbx_seq_one_letter_code
_entity_poly.pdbx_strand_id
1 'polypeptide(L)'
;MDILVVPSMVSEGFGMTALEGMLCGKPVVAFASGGLGELMVSTGNGHLAVPAGDVQGLADKVAGLLDDPAALANTGFHNEATARAMYGIETYQRRLDEIMNQWRTLYPHWLMPGNRAPLILAEPEVSAQPPIEPPDEPAPAPRKARRSRGRTSFRIRIIRKRRVKKAAKRSRKRKPGKAVRKLKLMKPEIIRLSLILPKLDRYAERHVLVHTGQNFAERLSGIFFSQLGLRKPDYVLQDSAASLGTQLSAMFSQMEDILEREKPDTILLLGDTNSALCAILAERLGYPVVHMEAGNRCFDLN
;
A
#
# COMPACT_ATOMS: atom_id res chain seq x y z
N MET A 1 -4.21 5.22 -29.86
CA MET A 1 -4.91 5.97 -28.81
C MET A 1 -4.47 7.41 -28.94
N ASP A 2 -5.42 8.29 -29.26
CA ASP A 2 -5.14 9.66 -29.69
C ASP A 2 -5.42 10.66 -28.57
N ILE A 3 -6.44 10.39 -27.76
CA ILE A 3 -6.80 11.15 -26.55
C ILE A 3 -7.14 10.14 -25.44
N LEU A 4 -6.75 10.43 -24.20
CA LEU A 4 -7.22 9.73 -23.01
C LEU A 4 -8.34 10.53 -22.34
N VAL A 5 -9.46 9.87 -22.07
CA VAL A 5 -10.60 10.46 -21.36
C VAL A 5 -10.73 9.77 -20.00
N VAL A 6 -10.75 10.55 -18.92
CA VAL A 6 -10.88 10.06 -17.54
C VAL A 6 -12.15 10.64 -16.89
N PRO A 7 -13.34 10.03 -17.14
CA PRO A 7 -14.62 10.53 -16.66
C PRO A 7 -14.94 10.01 -15.25
N SER A 8 -14.02 10.19 -14.31
CA SER A 8 -14.17 9.64 -12.96
C SER A 8 -15.18 10.44 -12.13
N MET A 9 -16.28 9.79 -11.75
CA MET A 9 -17.32 10.38 -10.89
C MET A 9 -16.98 10.31 -9.39
N VAL A 10 -15.98 9.51 -9.04
CA VAL A 10 -15.52 9.34 -7.66
C VAL A 10 -14.35 10.29 -7.43
N SER A 11 -14.25 10.84 -6.22
CA SER A 11 -13.09 11.63 -5.83
C SER A 11 -11.84 10.75 -5.87
N GLU A 12 -10.95 11.01 -6.82
CA GLU A 12 -9.70 10.28 -6.93
C GLU A 12 -8.64 10.86 -5.98
N GLY A 13 -7.80 10.00 -5.42
CA GLY A 13 -6.68 10.48 -4.60
C GLY A 13 -5.61 11.22 -5.40
N PHE A 14 -5.42 10.89 -6.69
CA PHE A 14 -4.39 11.51 -7.53
C PHE A 14 -4.61 11.44 -9.04
N GLY A 15 -5.10 10.32 -9.61
CA GLY A 15 -5.25 10.19 -11.07
C GLY A 15 -4.08 9.51 -11.80
N MET A 16 -3.68 8.31 -11.37
CA MET A 16 -2.57 7.58 -11.99
C MET A 16 -2.79 7.31 -13.48
N THR A 17 -4.01 6.94 -13.89
CA THR A 17 -4.34 6.71 -15.31
C THR A 17 -4.10 7.96 -16.16
N ALA A 18 -4.50 9.13 -15.65
CA ALA A 18 -4.26 10.41 -16.32
C ALA A 18 -2.76 10.70 -16.42
N LEU A 19 -2.01 10.52 -15.32
CA LEU A 19 -0.56 10.71 -15.32
C LEU A 19 0.15 9.77 -16.32
N GLU A 20 -0.24 8.50 -16.37
CA GLU A 20 0.30 7.53 -17.33
C GLU A 20 0.02 7.94 -18.77
N GLY A 21 -1.20 8.42 -19.07
CA GLY A 21 -1.53 8.99 -20.36
C GLY A 21 -0.63 10.19 -20.72
N MET A 22 -0.43 11.11 -19.79
CA MET A 22 0.45 12.27 -20.00
C MET A 22 1.91 11.85 -20.24
N LEU A 23 2.44 10.89 -19.46
CA LEU A 23 3.80 10.35 -19.64
C LEU A 23 3.98 9.63 -20.97
N CYS A 24 2.89 9.12 -21.57
CA CYS A 24 2.88 8.55 -22.92
C CYS A 24 2.69 9.61 -24.02
N GLY A 25 2.77 10.89 -23.68
CA GLY A 25 2.60 12.01 -24.61
C GLY A 25 1.18 12.11 -25.16
N LYS A 26 0.17 11.69 -24.38
CA LYS A 26 -1.23 11.77 -24.79
C LYS A 26 -1.91 12.98 -24.18
N PRO A 27 -2.72 13.72 -24.97
CA PRO A 27 -3.71 14.62 -24.43
C PRO A 27 -4.64 13.88 -23.46
N VAL A 28 -4.93 14.52 -22.34
CA VAL A 28 -5.84 13.99 -21.32
C VAL A 28 -6.97 14.97 -21.11
N VAL A 29 -8.20 14.47 -21.19
CA VAL A 29 -9.42 15.21 -20.85
C VAL A 29 -10.07 14.48 -19.69
N ALA A 30 -10.43 15.20 -18.62
CA ALA A 30 -10.82 14.55 -17.37
C ALA A 30 -11.92 15.31 -16.64
N PHE A 31 -12.66 14.60 -15.79
CA PHE A 31 -13.40 15.25 -14.72
C PHE A 31 -12.44 15.76 -13.65
N ALA A 32 -12.69 16.96 -13.14
CA ALA A 32 -11.95 17.58 -12.06
C ALA A 32 -12.40 17.01 -10.70
N SER A 33 -12.20 15.71 -10.46
CA SER A 33 -12.58 15.02 -9.23
C SER A 33 -11.38 14.79 -8.30
N GLY A 34 -11.39 15.39 -7.11
CA GLY A 34 -10.32 15.21 -6.13
C GLY A 34 -8.92 15.55 -6.68
N GLY A 35 -7.95 14.69 -6.38
CA GLY A 35 -6.55 14.83 -6.81
C GLY A 35 -6.35 14.75 -8.33
N LEU A 36 -7.30 14.18 -9.09
CA LEU A 36 -7.25 14.22 -10.55
C LEU A 36 -7.39 15.67 -11.05
N GLY A 37 -8.24 16.48 -10.43
CA GLY A 37 -8.34 17.91 -10.74
C GLY A 37 -7.04 18.67 -10.45
N GLU A 38 -6.41 18.39 -9.30
CA GLU A 38 -5.12 18.98 -8.94
C GLU A 38 -4.01 18.60 -9.92
N LEU A 39 -3.96 17.33 -10.34
CA LEU A 39 -3.02 16.85 -11.36
C LEU A 39 -3.21 17.57 -12.70
N MET A 40 -4.46 17.77 -13.13
CA MET A 40 -4.75 18.49 -14.37
C MET A 40 -4.26 19.93 -14.28
N VAL A 41 -4.50 20.63 -13.16
CA VAL A 41 -4.04 22.00 -12.97
C VAL A 41 -2.51 22.07 -12.90
N SER A 42 -1.87 21.24 -12.09
CA SER A 42 -0.42 21.28 -11.88
C SER A 42 0.35 21.05 -13.17
N THR A 43 -0.17 20.18 -14.05
CA THR A 43 0.45 19.85 -15.35
C THR A 43 0.13 20.85 -16.46
N GLY A 44 -0.60 21.94 -16.17
CA GLY A 44 -1.01 22.94 -17.16
C GLY A 44 -2.21 22.52 -18.02
N ASN A 45 -2.87 21.41 -17.68
CA ASN A 45 -4.04 20.86 -18.36
C ASN A 45 -5.36 21.29 -17.73
N GLY A 46 -5.38 22.26 -16.81
CA GLY A 46 -6.61 22.68 -16.13
C GLY A 46 -7.74 23.09 -17.08
N HIS A 47 -7.40 23.60 -18.27
CA HIS A 47 -8.37 23.96 -19.33
C HIS A 47 -9.04 22.76 -20.03
N LEU A 48 -8.49 21.55 -19.85
CA LEU A 48 -9.03 20.26 -20.31
C LEU A 48 -9.72 19.46 -19.19
N ALA A 49 -9.78 20.02 -17.98
CA ALA A 49 -10.56 19.48 -16.89
C ALA A 49 -11.93 20.16 -16.83
N VAL A 50 -12.99 19.36 -16.64
CA VAL A 50 -14.37 19.86 -16.53
C VAL A 50 -15.02 19.35 -15.23
N PRO A 51 -16.07 20.01 -14.71
CA PRO A 51 -16.75 19.55 -13.51
C PRO A 51 -17.24 18.09 -13.63
N ALA A 52 -17.18 17.33 -12.52
CA ALA A 52 -17.65 15.95 -12.52
C ALA A 52 -19.15 15.89 -12.87
N GLY A 53 -19.48 15.05 -13.86
CA GLY A 53 -20.85 14.93 -14.39
C GLY A 53 -21.17 15.85 -15.57
N ASP A 54 -20.28 16.78 -15.93
CA ASP A 54 -20.42 17.61 -17.14
C ASP A 54 -19.98 16.83 -18.39
N VAL A 55 -20.85 15.90 -18.81
CA VAL A 55 -20.61 15.04 -19.99
C VAL A 55 -20.48 15.86 -21.27
N GLN A 56 -21.26 16.93 -21.41
CA GLN A 56 -21.22 17.77 -22.60
C GLN A 56 -19.89 18.54 -22.67
N GLY A 57 -19.47 19.17 -21.57
CA GLY A 57 -18.18 19.85 -21.50
C GLY A 57 -17.02 18.90 -21.80
N LEU A 58 -17.07 17.66 -21.30
CA LEU A 58 -16.06 16.64 -21.60
C LEU A 58 -16.00 16.32 -23.10
N ALA A 59 -17.16 16.12 -23.73
CA ALA A 59 -17.27 15.84 -25.16
C ALA A 59 -16.80 17.02 -26.00
N ASP A 60 -17.15 18.26 -25.64
CA ASP A 60 -16.74 19.47 -26.35
C ASP A 60 -15.22 19.66 -26.34
N LYS A 61 -14.56 19.36 -25.21
CA LYS A 61 -13.08 19.40 -25.12
C LYS A 61 -12.42 18.35 -26.01
N VAL A 62 -12.99 17.15 -26.06
CA VAL A 62 -12.48 16.08 -26.94
C VAL A 62 -12.67 16.49 -28.40
N ALA A 63 -13.85 16.97 -28.79
CA ALA A 63 -14.13 17.43 -30.15
C ALA A 63 -13.17 18.56 -30.57
N GLY A 64 -12.98 19.57 -29.71
CA GLY A 64 -12.06 20.68 -29.99
C GLY A 64 -10.60 20.25 -30.21
N LEU A 65 -10.13 19.20 -29.51
CA LEU A 65 -8.80 18.63 -29.75
C LEU A 65 -8.74 17.83 -31.06
N LEU A 66 -9.81 17.10 -31.40
CA LEU A 66 -9.86 16.33 -32.65
C LEU A 66 -9.91 17.22 -33.90
N ASP A 67 -10.53 18.40 -33.78
CA ASP A 67 -10.67 19.38 -34.86
C ASP A 67 -9.36 20.17 -35.11
N ASP A 68 -8.42 20.16 -34.17
CA ASP A 68 -7.10 20.81 -34.29
C ASP A 68 -5.94 19.82 -34.03
N PRO A 69 -5.46 19.13 -35.10
CA PRO A 69 -4.34 18.20 -34.99
C PRO A 69 -3.05 18.81 -34.45
N ALA A 70 -2.82 20.12 -34.66
CA ALA A 70 -1.64 20.80 -34.14
C ALA A 70 -1.76 20.99 -32.63
N ALA A 71 -2.93 21.42 -32.14
CA ALA A 71 -3.21 21.49 -30.70
C ALA A 71 -3.12 20.10 -30.04
N LEU A 72 -3.62 19.05 -30.69
CA LEU A 72 -3.54 17.67 -30.21
C LEU A 72 -2.08 17.23 -30.02
N ALA A 73 -1.24 17.44 -31.03
CA ALA A 73 0.19 17.09 -30.95
C ALA A 73 0.93 17.93 -29.90
N ASN A 74 0.72 19.25 -29.89
CA ASN A 74 1.36 20.16 -28.93
C ASN A 74 0.99 19.83 -27.49
N THR A 75 -0.28 19.51 -27.23
CA THR A 75 -0.76 19.07 -25.91
C THR A 75 -0.07 17.77 -25.50
N GLY A 76 0.07 16.82 -26.42
CA GLY A 76 0.81 15.58 -26.17
C GLY A 76 2.27 15.81 -25.76
N PHE A 77 3.00 16.62 -26.51
CA PHE A 77 4.39 16.97 -26.19
C PHE A 77 4.53 17.71 -24.85
N HIS A 78 3.64 18.68 -24.60
CA HIS A 78 3.59 19.41 -23.33
C HIS A 78 3.33 18.47 -22.16
N ASN A 79 2.41 17.52 -22.32
CA ASN A 79 2.05 16.54 -21.30
C ASN A 79 3.24 15.65 -20.93
N GLU A 80 3.95 15.10 -21.91
CA GLU A 80 5.11 14.25 -21.61
C GLU A 80 6.18 15.05 -20.84
N ALA A 81 6.53 16.24 -21.35
CA ALA A 81 7.56 17.07 -20.74
C ALA A 81 7.21 17.46 -19.30
N THR A 82 5.98 17.94 -19.07
CA THR A 82 5.56 18.46 -17.77
C THR A 82 5.32 17.33 -16.77
N ALA A 83 4.68 16.24 -17.19
CA ALA A 83 4.47 15.07 -16.34
C ALA A 83 5.82 14.46 -15.91
N ARG A 84 6.78 14.33 -16.84
CA ARG A 84 8.13 13.83 -16.53
C ARG A 84 8.89 14.77 -15.61
N ALA A 85 8.80 16.09 -15.82
CA ALA A 85 9.47 17.08 -14.98
C ALA A 85 8.93 17.08 -13.53
N MET A 86 7.62 16.92 -13.34
CA MET A 86 7.01 17.02 -12.02
C MET A 86 6.89 15.69 -11.26
N TYR A 87 6.63 14.61 -11.98
CA TYR A 87 6.27 13.30 -11.43
C TYR A 87 7.16 12.16 -11.95
N GLY A 88 8.15 12.47 -12.80
CA GLY A 88 9.12 11.50 -13.27
C GLY A 88 10.03 10.98 -12.16
N ILE A 89 10.69 9.86 -12.46
CA ILE A 89 11.52 9.12 -11.50
C ILE A 89 12.68 9.96 -10.93
N GLU A 90 13.28 10.84 -11.72
CA GLU A 90 14.39 11.70 -11.28
C GLU A 90 13.91 12.74 -10.24
N THR A 91 12.75 13.35 -10.49
CA THR A 91 12.14 14.31 -9.55
C THR A 91 11.70 13.61 -8.27
N TYR A 92 11.15 12.40 -8.39
CA TYR A 92 10.83 11.57 -7.23
C TYR A 92 12.07 11.24 -6.40
N GLN A 93 13.16 10.77 -7.04
CA GLN A 93 14.42 10.46 -6.36
C GLN A 93 15.00 11.68 -5.66
N ARG A 94 15.02 12.84 -6.33
CA ARG A 94 15.51 14.09 -5.75
C ARG A 94 14.75 14.48 -4.49
N ARG A 95 13.41 14.47 -4.56
CA ARG A 95 12.54 14.78 -3.40
C ARG A 95 12.74 13.77 -2.27
N LEU A 96 12.90 12.49 -2.60
CA LEU A 96 13.15 11.46 -1.59
C LEU A 96 14.51 11.66 -0.92
N ASP A 97 15.56 11.97 -1.68
CA ASP A 97 16.89 12.25 -1.15
C ASP A 97 16.90 13.51 -0.27
N GLU A 98 16.16 14.55 -0.66
CA GLU A 98 15.95 15.74 0.17
C GLU A 98 15.32 15.40 1.52
N ILE A 99 14.22 14.62 1.52
CA ILE A 99 13.56 14.17 2.75
C ILE A 99 14.51 13.32 3.60
N MET A 100 15.21 12.36 2.99
CA MET A 100 16.15 11.48 3.69
C MET A 100 17.32 12.26 4.30
N ASN A 101 17.82 13.29 3.61
CA ASN A 101 18.87 14.17 4.14
C ASN A 101 18.36 15.04 5.28
N GLN A 102 17.16 15.60 5.16
CA GLN A 102 16.51 16.33 6.25
C GLN A 102 16.36 15.44 7.50
N TRP A 103 15.92 14.19 7.33
CA TRP A 103 15.81 13.24 8.45
C TRP A 103 17.15 12.85 9.05
N ARG A 104 18.21 12.71 8.25
CA ARG A 104 19.57 12.49 8.77
C ARG A 104 20.04 13.65 9.66
N THR A 105 19.69 14.88 9.29
CA THR A 105 20.08 16.07 10.05
C THR A 105 19.21 16.27 11.29
N LEU A 106 17.89 16.16 11.17
CA LEU A 106 16.94 16.46 12.25
C LEU A 106 16.74 15.28 13.21
N TYR A 107 16.83 14.04 12.70
CA TYR A 107 16.55 12.82 13.43
C TYR A 107 17.66 11.76 13.22
N PRO A 108 18.94 12.07 13.48
CA PRO A 108 20.04 11.13 13.21
C PRO A 108 19.88 9.79 13.94
N HIS A 109 19.23 9.80 15.12
CA HIS A 109 18.92 8.61 15.89
C HIS A 109 17.92 7.67 15.21
N TRP A 110 17.05 8.17 14.29
CA TRP A 110 16.09 7.34 13.56
C TRP A 110 16.76 6.31 12.65
N LEU A 111 17.93 6.66 12.12
CA LEU A 111 18.64 5.92 11.09
C LEU A 111 19.82 5.12 11.64
N MET A 112 19.97 5.02 12.96
CA MET A 112 21.03 4.24 13.59
C MET A 112 20.68 2.74 13.67
N PRO A 113 21.65 1.83 13.47
CA PRO A 113 21.44 0.40 13.62
C PRO A 113 20.89 0.03 15.00
N GLY A 114 19.75 -0.67 15.04
CA GLY A 114 19.11 -1.08 16.29
C GLY A 114 18.05 -0.11 16.83
N ASN A 115 17.86 1.05 16.18
CA ASN A 115 16.70 1.88 16.44
C ASN A 115 15.45 1.16 15.93
N ARG A 116 14.71 0.52 16.83
CA ARG A 116 13.29 0.25 16.58
C ARG A 116 12.63 1.61 16.62
N ALA A 117 11.90 1.99 15.56
CA ALA A 117 11.06 3.18 15.60
C ALA A 117 10.41 3.21 16.98
N PRO A 118 10.56 4.31 17.76
CA PRO A 118 9.97 4.35 19.08
C PRO A 118 8.50 3.99 18.86
N LEU A 119 8.05 2.91 19.51
CA LEU A 119 6.62 2.67 19.66
C LEU A 119 6.07 4.04 20.05
N ILE A 120 5.12 4.58 19.30
CA ILE A 120 4.46 5.83 19.64
C ILE A 120 3.94 5.63 21.07
N LEU A 121 4.70 6.08 22.07
CA LEU A 121 4.46 5.78 23.49
C LEU A 121 3.37 6.72 24.04
N ALA A 122 3.04 7.76 23.30
CA ALA A 122 1.90 8.61 23.50
C ALA A 122 1.21 8.76 22.14
N GLU A 123 -0.04 8.31 22.05
CA GLU A 123 -0.92 8.74 20.96
C GLU A 123 -0.86 10.27 20.90
N PRO A 124 -0.72 10.90 19.71
CA PRO A 124 -0.99 12.32 19.63
C PRO A 124 -2.39 12.54 20.19
N GLU A 125 -2.58 13.56 21.04
CA GLU A 125 -3.92 13.97 21.46
C GLU A 125 -4.68 14.35 20.19
N VAL A 126 -5.45 13.41 19.67
CA VAL A 126 -6.46 13.69 18.67
C VAL A 126 -7.49 14.50 19.43
N SER A 127 -7.47 15.81 19.23
CA SER A 127 -8.63 16.64 19.51
C SER A 127 -9.76 16.02 18.68
N ALA A 128 -10.58 15.21 19.33
CA ALA A 128 -11.82 14.75 18.77
C ALA A 128 -12.62 16.02 18.51
N GLN A 129 -12.63 16.49 17.27
CA GLN A 129 -13.66 17.42 16.88
C GLN A 129 -14.99 16.74 17.22
N PRO A 130 -15.92 17.46 17.86
CA PRO A 130 -17.23 16.89 18.16
C PRO A 130 -17.81 16.32 16.86
N PRO A 131 -18.56 15.20 16.94
CA PRO A 131 -19.19 14.62 15.76
C PRO A 131 -19.90 15.73 14.98
N ILE A 132 -19.60 15.84 13.69
CA ILE A 132 -20.39 16.68 12.78
C ILE A 132 -21.81 16.15 12.90
N GLU A 133 -22.74 16.98 13.40
CA GLU A 133 -24.14 16.62 13.43
C GLU A 133 -24.56 16.28 12.00
N PRO A 134 -25.12 15.08 11.76
CA PRO A 134 -25.60 14.75 10.43
C PRO A 134 -26.66 15.79 10.03
N PRO A 135 -26.69 16.23 8.77
CA PRO A 135 -27.79 17.04 8.27
C PRO A 135 -29.11 16.31 8.53
N ASP A 136 -30.18 17.05 8.82
CA ASP A 136 -31.53 16.53 9.10
C ASP A 136 -32.02 15.59 7.98
N GLU A 137 -31.68 14.31 8.09
CA GLU A 137 -32.25 13.27 7.23
C GLU A 137 -33.64 12.89 7.76
N PRO A 138 -34.66 12.82 6.89
CA PRO A 138 -35.98 12.37 7.30
C PRO A 138 -35.92 10.93 7.80
N ALA A 139 -36.57 10.68 8.94
CA ALA A 139 -36.51 9.41 9.67
C ALA A 139 -36.73 8.18 8.75
N PRO A 140 -35.88 7.14 8.84
CA PRO A 140 -36.03 5.94 8.03
C PRO A 140 -37.31 5.18 8.39
N ALA A 141 -38.02 4.71 7.36
CA ALA A 141 -39.26 3.95 7.51
C ALA A 141 -39.08 2.69 8.39
N PRO A 142 -40.08 2.33 9.21
CA PRO A 142 -39.94 1.23 10.17
C PRO A 142 -39.71 -0.11 9.47
N ARG A 143 -38.54 -0.72 9.71
CA ARG A 143 -38.21 -2.07 9.22
C ARG A 143 -39.08 -3.12 9.92
N LYS A 144 -39.80 -3.94 9.14
CA LYS A 144 -40.61 -5.06 9.64
C LYS A 144 -39.74 -6.07 10.41
N ALA A 145 -40.14 -6.37 11.65
CA ALA A 145 -39.45 -7.29 12.54
C ALA A 145 -39.40 -8.72 11.96
N ARG A 146 -38.19 -9.21 11.69
CA ARG A 146 -37.94 -10.59 11.29
C ARG A 146 -37.86 -11.45 12.57
N ARG A 147 -38.87 -12.29 12.82
CA ARG A 147 -38.94 -13.23 13.96
C ARG A 147 -37.70 -14.13 14.00
N SER A 148 -36.83 -13.96 14.98
CA SER A 148 -35.73 -14.89 15.28
C SER A 148 -36.19 -16.00 16.22
N ARG A 149 -36.20 -17.25 15.73
CA ARG A 149 -36.28 -18.45 16.58
C ARG A 149 -35.01 -18.55 17.44
N GLY A 150 -35.20 -18.95 18.70
CA GLY A 150 -34.23 -18.86 19.77
C GLY A 150 -32.86 -19.50 19.48
N ARG A 151 -31.81 -18.77 19.86
CA ARG A 151 -30.48 -19.32 20.09
C ARG A 151 -30.07 -18.98 21.52
N THR A 152 -29.83 -20.04 22.28
CA THR A 152 -29.27 -20.07 23.62
C THR A 152 -27.99 -19.25 23.68
N SER A 153 -27.93 -18.29 24.61
CA SER A 153 -26.76 -17.46 24.85
C SER A 153 -25.67 -18.27 25.57
N PHE A 154 -24.57 -18.56 24.87
CA PHE A 154 -23.36 -19.07 25.52
C PHE A 154 -22.68 -17.92 26.26
N ARG A 155 -22.81 -17.89 27.59
CA ARG A 155 -22.01 -17.03 28.49
C ARG A 155 -20.59 -17.59 28.57
N ILE A 156 -19.62 -16.93 27.92
CA ILE A 156 -18.19 -17.20 28.15
C ILE A 156 -17.78 -16.52 29.46
N ARG A 157 -17.47 -17.32 30.48
CA ARG A 157 -16.96 -16.87 31.78
C ARG A 157 -15.43 -16.77 31.69
N ILE A 158 -14.90 -15.54 31.58
CA ILE A 158 -13.44 -15.32 31.61
C ILE A 158 -12.94 -15.59 33.03
N ILE A 159 -12.34 -16.76 33.25
CA ILE A 159 -11.62 -17.07 34.49
C ILE A 159 -10.21 -16.49 34.38
N ARG A 160 -9.95 -15.38 35.10
CA ARG A 160 -8.59 -14.87 35.30
C ARG A 160 -7.78 -15.86 36.14
N LYS A 161 -6.97 -16.71 35.50
CA LYS A 161 -5.83 -17.37 36.18
C LYS A 161 -4.55 -16.60 35.90
N ARG A 162 -4.15 -15.80 36.89
CA ARG A 162 -2.77 -15.30 37.05
C ARG A 162 -1.83 -16.49 37.21
N ARG A 163 -0.86 -16.62 36.31
CA ARG A 163 0.47 -17.18 36.60
C ARG A 163 1.47 -16.48 35.69
N VAL A 164 2.01 -15.36 36.17
CA VAL A 164 3.20 -14.74 35.60
C VAL A 164 4.38 -15.65 35.96
N LYS A 165 4.85 -16.45 35.01
CA LYS A 165 6.21 -17.01 35.10
C LYS A 165 7.17 -15.86 34.83
N LYS A 166 8.00 -15.49 35.81
CA LYS A 166 9.14 -14.58 35.62
C LYS A 166 10.01 -15.15 34.50
N ALA A 167 9.97 -14.55 33.32
CA ALA A 167 10.93 -14.83 32.26
C ALA A 167 12.29 -14.34 32.74
N ALA A 168 13.23 -15.27 32.91
CA ALA A 168 14.61 -14.98 33.25
C ALA A 168 15.18 -14.03 32.18
N LYS A 169 15.69 -12.88 32.63
CA LYS A 169 16.36 -11.87 31.82
C LYS A 169 17.67 -12.47 31.29
N ARG A 170 17.61 -13.20 30.17
CA ARG A 170 18.80 -13.65 29.44
C ARG A 170 19.40 -12.45 28.71
N SER A 171 20.40 -11.83 29.35
CA SER A 171 21.32 -10.90 28.73
C SER A 171 22.14 -11.63 27.65
N ARG A 172 21.65 -11.64 26.41
CA ARG A 172 22.47 -12.03 25.25
C ARG A 172 23.49 -10.91 25.02
N LYS A 173 24.69 -11.06 25.58
CA LYS A 173 25.89 -10.32 25.12
C LYS A 173 26.07 -10.64 23.63
N ARG A 174 25.68 -9.70 22.75
CA ARG A 174 25.99 -9.77 21.32
C ARG A 174 27.50 -9.55 21.16
N LYS A 175 28.20 -10.56 20.64
CA LYS A 175 29.59 -10.43 20.18
C LYS A 175 29.62 -9.49 18.96
N PRO A 176 30.61 -8.60 18.83
CA PRO A 176 30.75 -7.78 17.63
C PRO A 176 31.29 -8.61 16.48
N GLY A 177 30.78 -8.35 15.26
CA GLY A 177 31.38 -8.76 14.00
C GLY A 177 31.13 -10.20 13.55
N LYS A 178 29.95 -10.48 12.98
CA LYS A 178 29.79 -11.25 11.73
C LYS A 178 28.57 -10.70 11.00
N ALA A 179 28.76 -10.28 9.75
CA ALA A 179 27.65 -9.98 8.86
C ALA A 179 26.87 -11.30 8.71
N VAL A 180 25.63 -11.27 9.18
CA VAL A 180 24.59 -12.25 8.88
C VAL A 180 23.42 -11.40 8.45
N ARG A 181 23.08 -11.45 7.16
CA ARG A 181 22.07 -10.60 6.53
C ARG A 181 21.00 -11.47 5.87
N LYS A 182 20.23 -12.19 6.67
CA LYS A 182 19.05 -12.91 6.18
C LYS A 182 17.84 -11.99 6.15
N LEU A 183 17.31 -11.72 4.96
CA LEU A 183 16.09 -10.93 4.77
C LEU A 183 14.97 -11.81 4.25
N LYS A 184 13.78 -11.69 4.84
CA LYS A 184 12.59 -12.41 4.39
C LYS A 184 11.50 -11.44 3.92
N LEU A 185 10.88 -11.68 2.77
CA LEU A 185 9.77 -10.87 2.24
C LEU A 185 8.46 -11.65 2.26
N MET A 186 7.34 -11.05 2.70
CA MET A 186 6.00 -11.66 2.60
C MET A 186 5.06 -10.91 1.65
N LYS A 187 4.47 -11.70 0.74
CA LYS A 187 3.50 -11.42 -0.35
C LYS A 187 3.96 -10.38 -1.38
N PRO A 188 3.70 -10.62 -2.68
CA PRO A 188 4.15 -9.69 -3.69
C PRO A 188 3.02 -8.92 -4.35
N GLU A 189 3.05 -7.61 -4.16
CA GLU A 189 2.82 -6.69 -5.26
C GLU A 189 4.00 -6.86 -6.24
N ILE A 190 4.03 -8.00 -6.95
CA ILE A 190 5.20 -8.49 -7.73
C ILE A 190 5.75 -7.39 -8.62
N ILE A 191 4.84 -6.62 -9.23
CA ILE A 191 5.14 -5.50 -10.10
C ILE A 191 5.96 -4.44 -9.33
N ARG A 192 5.50 -4.00 -8.16
CA ARG A 192 6.20 -2.96 -7.37
C ARG A 192 7.52 -3.48 -6.80
N LEU A 193 7.57 -4.74 -6.38
CA LEU A 193 8.78 -5.36 -5.83
C LEU A 193 9.77 -5.79 -6.92
N SER A 194 9.38 -5.80 -8.20
CA SER A 194 10.23 -6.29 -9.29
C SER A 194 11.59 -5.59 -9.40
N LEU A 195 11.66 -4.32 -8.99
CA LEU A 195 12.91 -3.55 -8.99
C LEU A 195 13.72 -3.72 -7.69
N ILE A 196 13.08 -4.20 -6.63
CA ILE A 196 13.67 -4.36 -5.30
C ILE A 196 14.18 -5.79 -5.11
N LEU A 197 13.44 -6.80 -5.57
CA LEU A 197 13.84 -8.21 -5.46
C LEU A 197 15.24 -8.48 -6.00
N PRO A 198 15.64 -8.00 -7.21
CA PRO A 198 16.99 -8.23 -7.72
C PRO A 198 18.07 -7.53 -6.89
N LYS A 199 17.75 -6.36 -6.31
CA LYS A 199 18.66 -5.66 -5.39
C LYS A 199 18.82 -6.44 -4.09
N LEU A 200 17.73 -6.96 -3.53
CA LEU A 200 17.77 -7.79 -2.32
C LEU A 200 18.54 -9.09 -2.57
N ASP A 201 18.32 -9.75 -3.71
CA ASP A 201 19.08 -10.94 -4.11
C ASP A 201 20.58 -10.64 -4.26
N ARG A 202 20.95 -9.43 -4.71
CA ARG A 202 22.36 -9.02 -4.85
C ARG A 202 23.02 -8.62 -3.54
N TYR A 203 22.30 -7.93 -2.64
CA TYR A 203 22.90 -7.27 -1.48
C TYR A 203 22.64 -7.98 -0.15
N ALA A 204 21.62 -8.82 -0.05
CA ALA A 204 21.43 -9.68 1.10
C ALA A 204 22.30 -10.94 0.94
N GLU A 205 22.88 -11.42 2.04
CA GLU A 205 23.61 -12.70 2.03
C GLU A 205 22.67 -13.87 1.78
N ARG A 206 21.43 -13.75 2.25
CA ARG A 206 20.35 -14.68 1.91
C ARG A 206 19.02 -13.95 1.91
N HIS A 207 18.37 -13.95 0.75
CA HIS A 207 17.04 -13.40 0.57
C HIS A 207 16.03 -14.53 0.42
N VAL A 208 15.08 -14.63 1.36
CA VAL A 208 14.00 -15.62 1.34
C VAL A 208 12.70 -14.95 0.94
N LEU A 209 12.17 -15.32 -0.22
CA LEU A 209 10.93 -14.79 -0.76
C LEU A 209 9.75 -15.70 -0.40
N VAL A 210 8.76 -15.16 0.30
CA VAL A 210 7.53 -15.87 0.68
C VAL A 210 6.32 -15.25 -0.01
N HIS A 211 5.62 -16.07 -0.78
CA HIS A 211 4.39 -15.70 -1.45
C HIS A 211 3.20 -16.26 -0.67
N THR A 212 2.26 -15.43 -0.21
CA THR A 212 1.17 -15.92 0.67
C THR A 212 -0.06 -16.48 -0.07
N GLY A 213 -0.04 -16.48 -1.40
CA GLY A 213 -1.04 -17.19 -2.22
C GLY A 213 -2.40 -16.49 -2.34
N GLN A 214 -2.63 -15.38 -1.64
CA GLN A 214 -3.96 -14.75 -1.55
C GLN A 214 -4.40 -13.92 -2.78
N ASN A 215 -3.88 -14.22 -3.99
CA ASN A 215 -4.37 -13.63 -5.24
C ASN A 215 -4.98 -14.73 -6.10
N PHE A 216 -6.23 -14.52 -6.53
CA PHE A 216 -6.97 -15.43 -7.39
C PHE A 216 -6.25 -15.60 -8.73
N ALA A 217 -6.06 -16.87 -9.12
CA ALA A 217 -5.34 -17.38 -10.30
C ALA A 217 -3.80 -17.47 -10.18
N GLU A 218 -3.34 -18.69 -9.89
CA GLU A 218 -1.96 -19.17 -10.04
C GLU A 218 -1.36 -18.87 -11.44
N ARG A 219 -2.21 -18.80 -12.47
CA ARG A 219 -1.80 -18.39 -13.83
C ARG A 219 -1.34 -16.93 -13.89
N LEU A 220 -1.97 -16.03 -13.15
CA LEU A 220 -1.68 -14.60 -13.23
C LEU A 220 -0.38 -14.26 -12.50
N SER A 221 -0.13 -14.85 -11.32
CA SER A 221 1.13 -14.63 -10.58
C SER A 221 2.34 -15.21 -11.31
N GLY A 222 2.23 -16.42 -11.86
CA GLY A 222 3.32 -17.07 -12.60
C GLY A 222 3.76 -16.29 -13.85
N ILE A 223 2.82 -15.67 -14.57
CA ILE A 223 3.09 -14.81 -15.73
C ILE A 223 3.94 -13.61 -15.31
N PHE A 224 3.59 -12.92 -14.20
CA PHE A 224 4.35 -11.76 -13.74
C PHE A 224 5.79 -12.11 -13.35
N PHE A 225 6.02 -13.25 -12.67
CA PHE A 225 7.39 -13.68 -12.38
C PHE A 225 8.21 -13.88 -13.66
N SER A 226 7.63 -14.55 -14.66
CA SER A 226 8.28 -14.79 -15.94
C SER A 226 8.57 -13.49 -16.72
N GLN A 227 7.54 -12.65 -16.91
CA GLN A 227 7.64 -11.42 -17.70
C GLN A 227 8.54 -10.37 -17.07
N LEU A 228 8.60 -10.30 -15.74
CA LEU A 228 9.44 -9.36 -15.01
C LEU A 228 10.85 -9.92 -14.74
N GLY A 229 11.18 -11.12 -15.23
CA GLY A 229 12.49 -11.74 -15.05
C GLY A 229 12.83 -12.05 -13.58
N LEU A 230 11.81 -12.36 -12.78
CA LEU A 230 11.95 -12.60 -11.34
C LEU A 230 12.04 -14.10 -11.04
N ARG A 231 12.87 -14.44 -10.05
CA ARG A 231 12.94 -15.83 -9.54
C ARG A 231 11.65 -16.23 -8.85
N LYS A 232 11.40 -17.55 -8.79
CA LYS A 232 10.28 -18.11 -8.03
C LYS A 232 10.45 -17.87 -6.52
N PRO A 233 9.35 -17.76 -5.76
CA PRO A 233 9.41 -17.69 -4.31
C PRO A 233 9.99 -18.98 -3.71
N ASP A 234 10.72 -18.85 -2.60
CA ASP A 234 11.26 -19.97 -1.83
C ASP A 234 10.16 -20.73 -1.08
N TYR A 235 9.12 -20.01 -0.68
CA TYR A 235 7.94 -20.57 -0.03
C TYR A 235 6.67 -19.97 -0.62
N VAL A 236 5.67 -20.82 -0.85
CA VAL A 236 4.31 -20.40 -1.16
C VAL A 236 3.44 -20.87 0.00
N LEU A 237 2.83 -19.95 0.74
CA LEU A 237 1.84 -20.31 1.74
C LEU A 237 0.60 -20.82 0.99
N GLN A 238 0.24 -22.06 1.26
CA GLN A 238 -0.95 -22.65 0.65
C GLN A 238 -2.17 -22.16 1.40
N ASP A 239 -3.16 -21.68 0.66
CA ASP A 239 -4.46 -21.43 1.25
C ASP A 239 -5.58 -21.66 0.24
N SER A 240 -6.38 -22.69 0.52
CA SER A 240 -7.65 -22.99 -0.13
C SER A 240 -8.82 -22.82 0.86
N ALA A 241 -8.60 -22.14 2.00
CA ALA A 241 -9.61 -21.96 3.02
C ALA A 241 -10.63 -20.87 2.67
N ALA A 242 -11.91 -21.13 2.97
CA ALA A 242 -13.04 -20.33 2.51
C ALA A 242 -13.34 -19.08 3.37
N SER A 243 -12.85 -19.02 4.62
CA SER A 243 -13.16 -17.91 5.54
C SER A 243 -11.91 -17.14 5.98
N LEU A 244 -12.08 -15.85 6.29
CA LEU A 244 -10.98 -14.98 6.73
C LEU A 244 -10.23 -15.55 7.94
N GLY A 245 -10.94 -16.01 8.97
CA GLY A 245 -10.32 -16.54 10.18
C GLY A 245 -9.46 -17.79 9.91
N THR A 246 -9.94 -18.69 9.06
CA THR A 246 -9.16 -19.87 8.64
C THR A 246 -7.94 -19.49 7.83
N GLN A 247 -8.05 -18.48 6.96
CA GLN A 247 -6.94 -18.01 6.15
C GLN A 247 -5.83 -17.39 7.01
N LEU A 248 -6.20 -16.49 7.93
CA LEU A 248 -5.25 -15.87 8.85
C LEU A 248 -4.56 -16.90 9.75
N SER A 249 -5.31 -17.88 10.27
CA SER A 249 -4.74 -18.94 11.10
C SER A 249 -3.73 -19.81 10.35
N ALA A 250 -4.06 -20.21 9.12
CA ALA A 250 -3.18 -21.01 8.27
C ALA A 250 -1.91 -20.22 7.91
N MET A 251 -2.08 -18.96 7.55
CA MET A 251 -0.99 -18.05 7.22
C MET A 251 -0.05 -17.82 8.42
N PHE A 252 -0.58 -17.57 9.62
CA PHE A 252 0.24 -17.42 10.83
C PHE A 252 1.00 -18.69 11.18
N SER A 253 0.34 -19.84 11.12
CA SER A 253 0.96 -21.13 11.45
C SER A 253 2.12 -21.44 10.49
N GLN A 254 1.88 -21.34 9.18
CA GLN A 254 2.93 -21.59 8.17
C GLN A 254 4.03 -20.53 8.25
N MET A 255 3.70 -19.28 8.57
CA MET A 255 4.71 -18.24 8.71
C MET A 255 5.62 -18.46 9.92
N GLU A 256 5.06 -18.89 11.05
CA GLU A 256 5.81 -19.28 12.26
C GLU A 256 6.83 -20.37 11.93
N ASP A 257 6.40 -21.45 11.27
CA ASP A 257 7.28 -22.54 10.85
C ASP A 257 8.46 -22.05 10.01
N ILE A 258 8.20 -21.17 9.04
CA ILE A 258 9.27 -20.65 8.18
C ILE A 258 10.17 -19.69 8.97
N LEU A 259 9.63 -18.90 9.91
CA LEU A 259 10.46 -18.04 10.77
C LEU A 259 11.38 -18.85 11.68
N GLU A 260 10.91 -19.95 12.25
CA GLU A 260 11.72 -20.84 13.07
C GLU A 260 12.83 -21.55 12.27
N ARG A 261 12.52 -21.93 11.02
CA ARG A 261 13.49 -22.57 10.11
C ARG A 261 14.54 -21.57 9.62
N GLU A 262 14.11 -20.42 9.12
CA GLU A 262 15.01 -19.49 8.43
C GLU A 262 15.76 -18.55 9.38
N LYS A 263 15.14 -18.21 10.51
CA LYS A 263 15.67 -17.29 11.53
C LYS A 263 16.21 -16.00 10.89
N PRO A 264 15.37 -15.22 10.20
CA PRO A 264 15.82 -14.03 9.51
C PRO A 264 16.30 -12.95 10.50
N ASP A 265 17.19 -12.08 10.06
CA ASP A 265 17.62 -10.92 10.85
C ASP A 265 16.64 -9.75 10.70
N THR A 266 15.87 -9.73 9.61
CA THR A 266 14.86 -8.72 9.30
C THR A 266 13.79 -9.30 8.38
N ILE A 267 12.57 -8.80 8.50
CA ILE A 267 11.45 -9.13 7.63
C ILE A 267 11.00 -7.86 6.93
N LEU A 268 10.80 -7.94 5.62
CA LEU A 268 10.23 -6.89 4.78
C LEU A 268 8.79 -7.25 4.45
N LEU A 269 7.90 -6.27 4.51
CA LEU A 269 6.49 -6.37 4.12
C LEU A 269 6.16 -5.20 3.22
N LEU A 270 5.25 -5.39 2.26
CA LEU A 270 4.76 -4.33 1.39
C LEU A 270 3.23 -4.27 1.44
N GLY A 271 2.70 -3.05 1.53
CA GLY A 271 1.28 -2.77 1.47
C GLY A 271 0.52 -3.21 2.71
N ASP A 272 -0.80 -3.27 2.61
CA ASP A 272 -1.74 -3.43 3.73
C ASP A 272 -2.61 -4.69 3.63
N THR A 273 -2.29 -5.61 2.73
CA THR A 273 -3.02 -6.88 2.58
C THR A 273 -2.98 -7.72 3.86
N ASN A 274 -3.81 -8.77 3.93
CA ASN A 274 -3.82 -9.72 5.06
C ASN A 274 -2.41 -10.23 5.45
N SER A 275 -1.48 -10.32 4.50
CA SER A 275 -0.10 -10.74 4.77
C SER A 275 0.69 -9.76 5.66
N ALA A 276 0.33 -8.47 5.66
CA ALA A 276 0.91 -7.48 6.55
C ALA A 276 0.61 -7.79 8.02
N LEU A 277 -0.49 -8.51 8.33
CA LEU A 277 -0.83 -8.92 9.70
C LEU A 277 0.22 -9.87 10.31
N CYS A 278 1.00 -10.57 9.48
CA CYS A 278 2.11 -11.39 9.95
C CYS A 278 3.24 -10.57 10.58
N ALA A 279 3.25 -9.24 10.42
CA ALA A 279 4.10 -8.33 11.20
C ALA A 279 3.93 -8.54 12.71
N ILE A 280 2.70 -8.76 13.16
CA ILE A 280 2.38 -8.95 14.59
C ILE A 280 3.09 -10.21 15.11
N LEU A 281 2.99 -11.31 14.37
CA LEU A 281 3.65 -12.58 14.71
C LEU A 281 5.18 -12.41 14.73
N ALA A 282 5.74 -11.81 13.69
CA ALA A 282 7.16 -11.54 13.56
C ALA A 282 7.72 -10.74 14.75
N GLU A 283 7.08 -9.61 15.09
CA GLU A 283 7.48 -8.76 16.21
C GLU A 283 7.33 -9.48 17.56
N ARG A 284 6.28 -10.29 17.75
CA ARG A 284 6.09 -11.09 18.97
C ARG A 284 7.18 -12.15 19.15
N LEU A 285 7.69 -12.71 18.05
CA LEU A 285 8.83 -13.62 18.03
C LEU A 285 10.19 -12.90 18.11
N GLY A 286 10.18 -11.57 18.08
CA GLY A 286 11.37 -10.72 18.24
C GLY A 286 12.13 -10.42 16.96
N TYR A 287 11.55 -10.70 15.79
CA TYR A 287 12.14 -10.39 14.49
C TYR A 287 11.80 -8.94 14.08
N PRO A 288 12.80 -8.11 13.73
CA PRO A 288 12.56 -6.76 13.22
C PRO A 288 11.74 -6.76 11.93
N VAL A 289 10.71 -5.92 11.87
CA VAL A 289 9.88 -5.73 10.67
C VAL A 289 10.15 -4.36 10.03
N VAL A 290 10.37 -4.37 8.71
CA VAL A 290 10.39 -3.20 7.83
C VAL A 290 9.13 -3.25 6.99
N HIS A 291 8.30 -2.22 7.09
CA HIS A 291 7.04 -2.10 6.36
C HIS A 291 7.17 -1.03 5.27
N MET A 292 7.13 -1.46 4.03
CA MET A 292 7.05 -0.61 2.85
C MET A 292 5.60 -0.22 2.59
N GLU A 293 5.40 1.01 2.11
CA GLU A 293 4.06 1.59 1.92
C GLU A 293 3.26 1.68 3.23
N ALA A 294 3.98 1.85 4.35
CA ALA A 294 3.36 2.16 5.62
C ALA A 294 2.67 3.53 5.55
N GLY A 295 1.61 3.69 6.33
CA GLY A 295 0.96 5.00 6.49
C GLY A 295 -0.11 5.33 5.46
N ASN A 296 -0.54 4.39 4.61
CA ASN A 296 -1.73 4.58 3.77
C ASN A 296 -2.94 4.94 4.65
N ARG A 297 -3.62 6.05 4.30
CA ARG A 297 -4.82 6.56 4.98
C ARG A 297 -5.82 6.97 3.91
N CYS A 298 -6.93 6.26 3.81
CA CYS A 298 -8.03 6.63 2.92
C CYS A 298 -9.12 7.46 3.64
N PHE A 299 -9.16 7.41 4.97
CA PHE A 299 -10.25 7.97 5.80
C PHE A 299 -11.65 7.46 5.41
N ASP A 300 -11.72 6.38 4.63
CA ASP A 300 -12.95 5.65 4.36
C ASP A 300 -13.26 4.76 5.55
N LEU A 301 -14.48 4.86 6.07
CA LEU A 301 -14.91 4.16 7.29
C LEU A 301 -15.63 2.83 6.98
N ASN A 302 -15.57 2.37 5.73
CA ASN A 302 -16.31 1.21 5.24
C ASN A 302 -15.46 -0.06 5.08
#